data_AF-A0A4V1IUR9-F1
#
_entry.id   AF-A0A4V1IUR9-F1
#
_cell.length_a   1.000
_cell.length_b   1.000
_cell.length_c   1.000
_cell.angle_alpha   90.00
_cell.angle_beta   90.00
_cell.angle_gamma   90.00
#
_symmetry.space_group_name_H-M   'P 1'
#
loop_
_entity.id
_entity.type
_entity.pdbx_description
1 polymer ?
#
loop_
_entity_poly.entity_id
_entity_poly.type
_entity_poly.pdbx_seq_one_letter_code
_entity_poly.pdbx_strand_id
1 'polypeptide(L)'
;MSTHKEVAFASGTRLVALNKGPKTFPAEAAQIKKAARSVNNAAKLRKSITPGTVLILVAGRFAGKRVVCLSQLASGTLLVSGPFAINGVPLRRVNPAYVIATSTKIDISGVQVPAHINDAYFKRAEQKIAKRSAEQLFDYKALAATKPELPAQRIEDQKIVDQALLAAIKKVDLMKEYLKDTFVLPKGVPVHAIKF
;
A
#
# COMPACT_ATOMS: atom_id res chain seq x y z
N MET A 1 37.17 -0.59 -19.21
CA MET A 1 37.10 0.59 -18.31
C MET A 1 38.40 0.64 -17.53
N SER A 2 39.06 1.80 -17.44
CA SER A 2 40.36 1.92 -16.78
C SER A 2 40.28 1.58 -15.29
N THR A 3 41.17 0.73 -14.79
CA THR A 3 41.22 0.24 -13.39
C THR A 3 42.01 1.17 -12.47
N HIS A 4 42.74 2.15 -13.04
CA HIS A 4 43.60 3.07 -12.33
C HIS A 4 43.31 4.52 -12.72
N LYS A 5 43.51 5.44 -11.78
CA LYS A 5 43.49 6.89 -11.99
C LYS A 5 44.88 7.44 -11.69
N GLU A 6 45.37 8.32 -12.56
CA GLU A 6 46.57 9.11 -12.30
C GLU A 6 46.29 10.19 -11.26
N VAL A 7 47.11 10.21 -10.22
CA VAL A 7 47.05 11.21 -9.14
C VAL A 7 48.40 11.90 -9.08
N ALA A 8 48.41 13.23 -9.15
CA ALA A 8 49.62 14.03 -9.04
C ALA A 8 50.10 14.08 -7.59
N PHE A 9 51.40 13.88 -7.38
CA PHE A 9 52.11 14.00 -6.11
C PHE A 9 53.27 15.01 -6.25
N ALA A 10 53.86 15.42 -5.12
CA ALA A 10 54.92 16.43 -5.07
C ALA A 10 56.15 16.13 -5.96
N SER A 11 56.39 14.85 -6.30
CA SER A 11 57.46 14.41 -7.20
C SER A 11 56.93 13.52 -8.35
N GLY A 12 55.87 13.96 -9.04
CA GLY A 12 55.35 13.32 -10.27
C GLY A 12 53.99 12.66 -10.12
N THR A 13 53.53 11.94 -11.15
CA THR A 13 52.22 11.28 -11.16
C THR A 13 52.33 9.82 -10.71
N ARG A 14 51.33 9.34 -9.95
CA ARG A 14 51.22 7.93 -9.55
C ARG A 14 49.88 7.36 -10.00
N LEU A 15 49.90 6.11 -10.45
CA LEU A 15 48.70 5.35 -10.77
C LEU A 15 48.08 4.79 -9.49
N VAL A 16 46.86 5.20 -9.16
CA VAL A 16 46.10 4.74 -7.98
C VAL A 16 44.92 3.90 -8.44
N ALA A 17 44.77 2.69 -7.89
CA ALA A 17 43.61 1.83 -8.16
C ALA A 17 42.31 2.51 -7.69
N LEU A 18 41.29 2.53 -8.55
CA LEU A 18 39.97 3.12 -8.24
C LEU A 18 39.20 2.27 -7.21
N ASN A 19 39.28 0.95 -7.34
CA ASN A 19 38.65 0.00 -6.42
C ASN A 19 39.73 -0.67 -5.58
N LYS A 20 39.94 -0.18 -4.36
CA LYS A 20 40.81 -0.84 -3.38
C LYS A 20 40.09 -2.05 -2.80
N GLY A 21 40.80 -3.17 -2.69
CA GLY A 21 40.28 -4.37 -2.03
C GLY A 21 39.96 -4.13 -0.54
N PRO A 22 39.15 -5.01 0.08
CA PRO A 22 38.86 -4.92 1.51
C PRO A 22 40.15 -5.13 2.34
N LYS A 23 40.24 -4.46 3.49
CA LYS A 23 41.38 -4.61 4.42
C LYS A 23 41.30 -5.89 5.26
N THR A 24 40.09 -6.44 5.42
CA THR A 24 39.82 -7.61 6.23
C THR A 24 39.13 -8.67 5.37
N PHE A 25 39.55 -9.92 5.54
CA PHE A 25 38.95 -11.08 4.89
C PHE A 25 38.33 -11.98 5.97
N PRO A 26 37.14 -12.56 5.73
CA PRO A 26 36.60 -13.57 6.61
C PRO A 26 37.48 -14.83 6.57
N ALA A 27 37.57 -15.55 7.70
CA ALA A 27 38.34 -16.79 7.77
C ALA A 27 37.76 -17.90 6.87
N GLU A 28 36.44 -17.89 6.66
CA GLU A 28 35.73 -18.79 5.75
C GLU A 28 34.95 -17.98 4.71
N ALA A 29 34.97 -18.46 3.46
CA ALA A 29 34.22 -17.84 2.38
C ALA A 29 32.72 -18.10 2.54
N ALA A 30 31.90 -17.04 2.42
CA ALA A 30 30.45 -17.20 2.40
C ALA A 30 30.02 -18.01 1.17
N GLN A 31 29.19 -19.04 1.38
CA GLN A 31 28.64 -19.83 0.27
C GLN A 31 27.74 -18.96 -0.63
N ILE A 32 28.03 -18.95 -1.92
CA ILE A 32 27.22 -18.22 -2.91
C ILE A 32 25.93 -18.99 -3.14
N LYS A 33 24.80 -18.39 -2.77
CA LYS A 33 23.47 -18.96 -3.06
C LYS A 33 23.23 -18.95 -4.58
N LYS A 34 22.74 -20.07 -5.11
CA LYS A 34 22.30 -20.14 -6.51
C LYS A 34 21.16 -19.14 -6.75
N ALA A 35 21.20 -18.45 -7.88
CA ALA A 35 20.14 -17.51 -8.25
C ALA A 35 18.80 -18.26 -8.39
N ALA A 36 17.78 -17.82 -7.64
CA ALA A 36 16.42 -18.33 -7.79
C ALA A 36 15.78 -17.74 -9.05
N ARG A 37 15.06 -18.55 -9.84
CA ARG A 37 14.33 -18.12 -11.04
C ARG A 37 12.90 -17.61 -10.75
N SER A 38 12.55 -17.29 -9.50
CA SER A 38 11.18 -16.85 -9.20
C SER A 38 10.94 -15.45 -9.75
N VAL A 39 9.94 -15.31 -10.63
CA VAL A 39 9.48 -14.02 -11.13
C VAL A 39 8.22 -13.62 -10.36
N ASN A 40 8.21 -12.41 -9.79
CA ASN A 40 7.05 -11.90 -9.07
C ASN A 40 6.04 -11.33 -10.08
N ASN A 41 5.11 -12.17 -10.52
CA ASN A 41 4.00 -11.75 -11.39
C ASN A 41 2.88 -11.09 -10.57
N ALA A 42 2.15 -10.17 -11.21
CA ALA A 42 0.98 -9.54 -10.61
C ALA A 42 -0.11 -10.59 -10.30
N ALA A 43 -0.81 -10.42 -9.18
CA ALA A 43 -1.86 -11.33 -8.76
C ALA A 43 -3.06 -11.31 -9.73
N LYS A 44 -3.51 -12.49 -10.17
CA LYS A 44 -4.72 -12.63 -10.98
C LYS A 44 -5.96 -12.40 -10.11
N LEU A 45 -6.83 -11.48 -10.52
CA LEU A 45 -8.08 -11.24 -9.79
C LEU A 45 -9.11 -12.34 -10.01
N ARG A 46 -9.92 -12.55 -8.97
CA ARG A 46 -11.13 -13.39 -9.03
C ARG A 46 -12.19 -12.67 -9.87
N LYS A 47 -12.99 -13.42 -10.63
CA LYS A 47 -14.06 -12.88 -11.49
C LYS A 47 -15.12 -12.05 -10.74
N SER A 48 -15.29 -12.29 -9.44
CA SER A 48 -16.23 -11.54 -8.60
C SER A 48 -15.78 -10.11 -8.29
N ILE A 49 -14.47 -9.84 -8.37
CA ILE A 49 -13.90 -8.53 -8.09
C ILE A 49 -13.86 -7.77 -9.40
N THR A 50 -14.83 -6.88 -9.58
CA THR A 50 -14.88 -5.96 -10.72
C THR A 50 -14.84 -4.51 -10.22
N PRO A 51 -14.39 -3.55 -11.04
CA PRO A 51 -14.58 -2.12 -10.74
C PRO A 51 -16.06 -1.87 -10.42
N GLY A 52 -16.35 -1.17 -9.32
CA GLY A 52 -17.73 -0.99 -8.88
C GLY A 52 -18.23 -1.96 -7.82
N THR A 53 -17.60 -3.12 -7.66
CA THR A 53 -18.03 -4.11 -6.68
C THR A 53 -17.83 -3.59 -5.26
N VAL A 54 -18.84 -3.79 -4.40
CA VAL A 54 -18.70 -3.54 -2.97
C VAL A 54 -17.93 -4.69 -2.33
N LEU A 55 -17.02 -4.34 -1.44
CA LEU A 55 -16.02 -5.21 -0.85
C LEU A 55 -16.14 -5.10 0.68
N ILE A 56 -16.16 -6.24 1.37
CA ILE A 56 -16.05 -6.28 2.82
C ILE A 56 -14.59 -6.53 3.17
N LEU A 57 -13.98 -5.60 3.93
CA LEU A 57 -12.62 -5.77 4.43
C LEU A 57 -12.63 -6.75 5.60
N VAL A 58 -11.81 -7.80 5.55
CA VAL A 58 -11.76 -8.81 6.63
C VAL A 58 -10.62 -8.53 7.61
N ALA A 59 -9.54 -7.89 7.15
CA ALA A 59 -8.33 -7.67 7.95
C ALA A 59 -7.94 -6.20 8.08
N GLY A 60 -7.18 -5.90 9.14
CA GLY A 60 -6.62 -4.60 9.43
C GLY A 60 -7.57 -3.65 10.18
N ARG A 61 -7.18 -2.37 10.28
CA ARG A 61 -7.89 -1.35 11.07
C ARG A 61 -9.36 -1.15 10.66
N PHE A 62 -9.69 -1.43 9.40
CA PHE A 62 -11.01 -1.23 8.83
C PHE A 62 -11.77 -2.54 8.59
N ALA A 63 -11.44 -3.60 9.34
CA ALA A 63 -12.17 -4.87 9.27
C ALA A 63 -13.68 -4.67 9.52
N GLY A 64 -14.50 -5.42 8.78
CA GLY A 64 -15.96 -5.31 8.76
C GLY A 64 -16.50 -4.16 7.90
N LYS A 65 -15.69 -3.17 7.52
CA LYS A 65 -16.20 -2.05 6.70
C LYS A 65 -16.49 -2.49 5.27
N ARG A 66 -17.59 -1.95 4.72
CA ARG A 66 -18.00 -2.12 3.33
C ARG A 66 -17.46 -0.98 2.49
N VAL A 67 -16.78 -1.29 1.40
CA VAL A 67 -15.90 -0.37 0.69
C VAL A 67 -16.00 -0.61 -0.80
N VAL A 68 -15.75 0.39 -1.64
CA VAL A 68 -15.97 0.28 -3.10
C VAL A 68 -14.65 0.01 -3.82
N CYS A 69 -14.63 -1.00 -4.69
CA CYS A 69 -13.48 -1.30 -5.54
C CYS A 69 -13.40 -0.31 -6.71
N LEU A 70 -12.28 0.41 -6.84
CA LEU A 70 -12.08 1.34 -7.95
C LEU A 70 -11.34 0.67 -9.10
N SER A 71 -10.13 0.18 -8.85
CA SER A 71 -9.28 -0.43 -9.87
C SER A 71 -8.25 -1.38 -9.25
N GLN A 72 -7.58 -2.16 -10.09
CA GLN A 72 -6.39 -2.93 -9.71
C GLN A 72 -5.14 -2.10 -10.01
N LEU A 73 -4.20 -2.07 -9.07
CA LEU A 73 -2.88 -1.46 -9.27
C LEU A 73 -1.91 -2.42 -9.94
N ALA A 74 -0.80 -1.90 -10.48
CA ALA A 74 0.22 -2.70 -11.16
C ALA A 74 0.86 -3.78 -10.26
N SER A 75 0.94 -3.52 -8.94
CA SER A 75 1.37 -4.52 -7.95
C SER A 75 0.43 -5.72 -7.79
N GLY A 76 -0.76 -5.68 -8.37
CA GLY A 76 -1.81 -6.68 -8.18
C GLY A 76 -2.69 -6.44 -6.95
N THR A 77 -2.45 -5.37 -6.18
CA THR A 77 -3.33 -4.94 -5.08
C THR A 77 -4.51 -4.14 -5.60
N LEU A 78 -5.59 -4.10 -4.81
CA LEU A 78 -6.81 -3.35 -5.14
C LEU A 78 -6.69 -1.92 -4.61
N LEU A 79 -7.06 -0.95 -5.44
CA LEU A 79 -7.38 0.41 -5.00
C LEU A 79 -8.84 0.46 -4.60
N VAL A 80 -9.07 0.84 -3.35
CA VAL A 80 -10.38 0.80 -2.71
C VAL A 80 -10.65 2.14 -2.04
N SER A 81 -11.88 2.65 -2.12
CA SER A 81 -12.34 3.84 -1.39
C SER A 81 -13.66 3.55 -0.69
N GLY A 82 -13.74 3.88 0.61
CA GLY A 82 -15.00 3.94 1.33
C GLY A 82 -15.28 5.40 1.54
N PRO A 83 -16.20 6.02 0.78
CA PRO A 83 -16.32 7.47 0.75
C PRO A 83 -16.19 8.03 2.15
N PHE A 84 -15.16 8.84 2.39
CA PHE A 84 -14.61 9.03 3.74
C PHE A 84 -15.66 9.61 4.69
N ALA A 85 -16.58 10.41 4.14
CA ALA A 85 -17.73 10.97 4.84
C ALA A 85 -18.77 9.93 5.32
N ILE A 86 -18.82 8.73 4.74
CA ILE A 86 -19.78 7.66 5.08
C ILE A 86 -19.20 6.73 6.14
N ASN A 87 -18.03 6.14 5.89
CA ASN A 87 -17.49 5.04 6.71
C ASN A 87 -16.07 5.27 7.23
N GLY A 88 -15.44 6.42 6.90
CA GLY A 88 -14.11 6.80 7.37
C GLY A 88 -12.94 6.01 6.77
N VAL A 89 -13.15 5.28 5.67
CA VAL A 89 -12.10 4.48 5.01
C VAL A 89 -11.51 5.27 3.82
N PRO A 90 -10.33 5.89 3.95
CA PRO A 90 -9.76 6.66 2.86
C PRO A 90 -9.34 5.75 1.69
N LEU A 91 -8.93 6.36 0.58
CA LEU A 91 -8.25 5.70 -0.52
C LEU A 91 -7.11 4.85 0.02
N ARG A 92 -7.21 3.54 -0.23
CA ARG A 92 -6.32 2.56 0.38
C ARG A 92 -6.04 1.41 -0.57
N ARG A 93 -4.81 0.92 -0.50
CA ARG A 93 -4.41 -0.35 -1.11
C ARG A 93 -4.81 -1.51 -0.23
N VAL A 94 -5.42 -2.52 -0.83
CA VAL A 94 -5.88 -3.73 -0.14
C VAL A 94 -5.46 -4.96 -0.94
N ASN A 95 -4.95 -5.98 -0.25
CA ASN A 95 -4.68 -7.26 -0.89
C ASN A 95 -6.02 -7.99 -1.15
N PRO A 96 -6.31 -8.45 -2.38
CA PRO A 96 -7.55 -9.13 -2.72
C PRO A 96 -7.84 -10.39 -1.88
N ALA A 97 -6.83 -11.01 -1.26
CA ALA A 97 -7.02 -12.15 -0.36
C ALA A 97 -7.78 -11.82 0.93
N TYR A 98 -7.73 -10.56 1.39
CA TYR A 98 -8.36 -10.13 2.65
C TYR A 98 -9.70 -9.42 2.45
N VAL A 99 -10.39 -9.77 1.38
CA VAL A 99 -11.62 -9.13 0.96
C VAL A 99 -12.67 -10.17 0.58
N ILE A 100 -13.91 -9.92 1.00
CA ILE A 100 -15.08 -10.63 0.48
C ILE A 100 -15.74 -9.73 -0.55
N ALA A 101 -15.85 -10.21 -1.79
CA ALA A 101 -16.58 -9.52 -2.83
C ALA A 101 -18.06 -9.83 -2.69
N THR A 102 -18.89 -8.79 -2.62
CA THR A 102 -20.35 -8.94 -2.62
C THR A 102 -20.90 -8.95 -4.05
N SER A 103 -22.14 -9.37 -4.19
CA SER A 103 -22.92 -9.31 -5.43
C SER A 103 -23.33 -7.89 -5.82
N THR A 104 -23.35 -6.96 -4.86
CA THR A 104 -23.70 -5.56 -5.07
C THR A 104 -22.63 -4.80 -5.85
N LYS A 105 -23.06 -4.09 -6.90
CA LYS A 105 -22.20 -3.28 -7.77
C LYS A 105 -22.76 -1.87 -7.90
N ILE A 106 -21.85 -0.91 -7.91
CA ILE A 106 -22.14 0.50 -8.18
C ILE A 106 -21.54 0.80 -9.56
N ASP A 107 -22.26 1.55 -10.39
CA ASP A 107 -21.70 2.03 -11.65
C ASP A 107 -20.68 3.15 -11.38
N ILE A 108 -19.43 2.90 -11.76
CA ILE A 108 -18.25 3.76 -11.53
C ILE A 108 -17.72 4.32 -12.87
N SER A 109 -18.44 4.13 -13.98
CA SER A 109 -18.04 4.65 -15.29
C SER A 109 -17.69 6.14 -15.30
N GLY A 110 -18.35 6.95 -14.48
CA GLY A 110 -18.09 8.39 -14.32
C GLY A 110 -17.00 8.78 -13.32
N VAL A 111 -16.39 7.84 -12.60
CA VAL A 111 -15.37 8.13 -11.58
C VAL A 111 -13.98 7.88 -12.17
N GLN A 112 -13.27 8.96 -12.46
CA GLN A 112 -11.89 8.88 -12.94
C GLN A 112 -10.93 8.88 -11.76
N VAL A 113 -10.08 7.85 -11.69
CA VAL A 113 -8.97 7.80 -10.73
C VAL A 113 -7.77 8.52 -11.35
N PRO A 114 -7.23 9.58 -10.70
CA PRO A 114 -6.06 10.27 -11.19
C PRO A 114 -4.84 9.35 -11.37
N ALA A 115 -4.09 9.53 -12.46
CA ALA A 115 -2.99 8.65 -12.84
C ALA A 115 -1.81 8.64 -11.85
N HIS A 116 -1.66 9.69 -11.05
CA HIS A 116 -0.62 9.77 -10.01
C HIS A 116 -0.89 8.85 -8.80
N ILE A 117 -2.12 8.33 -8.66
CA ILE A 117 -2.50 7.40 -7.58
C ILE A 117 -2.05 5.98 -7.95
N ASN A 118 -0.75 5.73 -7.78
CA ASN A 118 -0.11 4.45 -8.08
C ASN A 118 0.49 3.78 -6.83
N ASP A 119 1.21 2.67 -7.01
CA ASP A 119 1.82 1.95 -5.90
C ASP A 119 2.87 2.77 -5.11
N ALA A 120 3.56 3.70 -5.77
CA ALA A 120 4.53 4.58 -5.14
C ALA A 120 3.85 5.65 -4.26
N TYR A 121 2.69 6.16 -4.69
CA TYR A 121 1.87 7.12 -3.94
C TYR A 121 1.53 6.62 -2.52
N PHE A 122 1.30 5.31 -2.38
CA PHE A 122 0.95 4.68 -1.10
C PHE A 122 2.16 4.07 -0.37
N LYS A 123 3.39 4.24 -0.87
CA LYS A 123 4.58 3.80 -0.15
C LYS A 123 4.73 4.65 1.11
N ARG A 124 4.99 4.00 2.26
CA ARG A 124 5.32 4.74 3.49
C ARG A 124 6.73 5.30 3.34
N ALA A 125 6.93 6.55 3.74
CA ALA A 125 8.27 7.11 3.87
C ALA A 125 9.04 6.27 4.91
N GLU A 126 10.23 5.81 4.53
CA GLU A 126 11.12 5.10 5.44
C GLU A 126 11.62 6.12 6.47
N GLN A 127 11.19 5.96 7.72
CA GLN A 127 11.74 6.75 8.82
C GLN A 127 13.17 6.27 9.03
N LYS A 128 14.15 7.12 8.69
CA LYS A 128 15.55 6.86 9.06
C LYS A 128 15.60 6.83 10.58
N ILE A 129 15.74 5.65 11.15
CA ILE A 129 15.97 5.49 12.58
C ILE A 129 17.36 6.08 12.83
N ALA A 130 17.41 7.32 13.34
CA ALA A 130 18.64 7.85 13.88
C ALA A 130 19.13 6.90 14.98
N LYS A 131 20.45 6.71 15.13
CA LYS A 131 21.01 5.90 16.22
C LYS A 131 20.54 6.49 17.55
N ARG A 132 19.55 5.87 18.17
CA ARG A 132 19.00 6.24 19.48
C ARG A 132 19.60 5.32 20.54
N SER A 133 19.83 5.85 21.73
CA SER A 133 20.16 5.01 22.90
C SER A 133 18.95 4.14 23.28
N ALA A 134 19.18 3.04 23.99
CA ALA A 134 18.11 2.11 24.39
C ALA A 134 16.98 2.82 25.16
N GLU A 135 17.33 3.78 26.02
CA GLU A 135 16.40 4.56 26.83
C GLU A 135 15.48 5.46 25.97
N GLN A 136 16.01 6.04 24.89
CA GLN A 136 15.26 6.89 23.96
C GLN A 136 14.26 6.11 23.08
N LEU A 137 14.35 4.77 23.05
CA LEU A 137 13.42 3.92 22.31
C LEU A 137 12.13 3.63 23.09
N PHE A 138 12.13 3.75 24.42
CA PHE A 138 10.96 3.46 25.27
C PHE A 138 10.17 4.71 25.67
N ASP A 139 10.65 5.91 25.30
CA ASP A 139 9.95 7.15 25.61
C ASP A 139 8.76 7.37 24.66
N TYR A 140 7.58 6.92 25.09
CA TYR A 140 6.33 6.95 24.33
C TYR A 140 5.92 8.36 23.90
N LYS A 141 6.30 9.41 24.65
CA LYS A 141 6.01 10.81 24.29
C LYS A 141 6.81 11.26 23.06
N ALA A 142 8.09 10.89 22.99
CA ALA A 142 8.94 11.18 21.84
C ALA A 142 8.53 10.39 20.59
N LEU A 143 8.01 9.17 20.74
CA LEU A 143 7.48 8.37 19.64
C LEU A 143 6.17 8.92 19.07
N ALA A 144 5.26 9.42 19.93
CA ALA A 144 3.99 10.00 19.49
C ALA A 144 4.16 11.29 18.64
N ALA A 145 5.17 12.11 18.96
CA ALA A 145 5.50 13.33 18.23
C ALA A 145 6.06 13.09 16.82
N THR A 146 6.48 11.86 16.50
CA THR A 146 7.07 11.51 15.19
C THR A 146 6.08 10.88 14.22
N LYS A 147 4.77 10.86 14.55
CA LYS A 147 3.75 10.42 13.60
C LYS A 147 3.74 11.39 12.41
N PRO A 148 4.03 10.93 11.19
CA PRO A 148 4.08 11.82 10.04
C PRO A 148 2.69 12.41 9.79
N GLU A 149 2.63 13.73 9.65
CA GLU A 149 1.42 14.43 9.24
C GLU A 149 0.97 13.94 7.86
N LEU A 150 -0.35 13.91 7.65
CA LEU A 150 -0.90 13.49 6.36
C LEU A 150 -0.61 14.58 5.31
N PRO A 151 -0.04 14.24 4.15
CA PRO A 151 0.22 15.23 3.11
C PRO A 151 -1.10 15.80 2.60
N ALA A 152 -1.17 17.13 2.44
CA ALA A 152 -2.36 17.85 1.97
C ALA A 152 -2.93 17.29 0.66
N GLN A 153 -2.04 16.86 -0.25
CA GLN A 153 -2.39 16.23 -1.52
C GLN A 153 -3.33 15.02 -1.36
N ARG A 154 -3.12 14.18 -0.33
CA ARG A 154 -4.00 13.02 -0.07
C ARG A 154 -5.42 13.42 0.29
N ILE A 155 -5.58 14.57 0.94
CA ILE A 155 -6.88 15.09 1.35
C ILE A 155 -7.63 15.62 0.13
N GLU A 156 -6.93 16.31 -0.77
CA GLU A 156 -7.50 16.83 -2.03
C GLU A 156 -7.90 15.70 -2.98
N ASP A 157 -7.00 14.75 -3.22
CA ASP A 157 -7.27 13.57 -4.04
C ASP A 157 -8.49 12.79 -3.53
N GLN A 158 -8.60 12.64 -2.21
CA GLN A 158 -9.74 11.99 -1.57
C GLN A 158 -11.04 12.74 -1.87
N LYS A 159 -11.06 14.07 -1.73
CA LYS A 159 -12.27 14.88 -1.98
C LYS A 159 -12.74 14.76 -3.41
N ILE A 160 -11.82 14.78 -4.37
CA ILE A 160 -12.12 14.67 -5.81
C ILE A 160 -12.78 13.32 -6.11
N VAL A 161 -12.16 12.22 -5.66
CA VAL A 161 -12.68 10.87 -5.91
C VAL A 161 -14.01 10.64 -5.17
N ASP A 162 -14.11 11.08 -3.91
CA ASP A 162 -15.32 10.92 -3.12
C ASP A 162 -16.50 11.72 -3.67
N GLN A 163 -16.27 12.92 -4.21
CA GLN A 163 -17.35 13.70 -4.82
C GLN A 163 -18.01 12.94 -5.97
N ALA A 164 -17.21 12.31 -6.83
CA ALA A 164 -17.71 11.50 -7.93
C ALA A 164 -18.40 10.22 -7.44
N LEU A 165 -17.82 9.51 -6.45
CA LEU A 165 -18.42 8.31 -5.86
C LEU A 165 -19.74 8.59 -5.14
N LEU A 166 -19.82 9.69 -4.40
CA LEU A 166 -21.04 10.09 -3.69
C LEU A 166 -22.19 10.38 -4.66
N ALA A 167 -21.90 10.94 -5.84
CA ALA A 167 -22.90 11.13 -6.88
C ALA A 167 -23.43 9.79 -7.41
N ALA A 168 -22.57 8.79 -7.59
CA ALA A 168 -22.98 7.45 -8.01
C ALA A 168 -23.78 6.71 -6.90
N ILE A 169 -23.35 6.81 -5.64
CA ILE A 169 -23.99 6.16 -4.49
C ILE A 169 -25.40 6.70 -4.25
N LYS A 170 -25.62 8.00 -4.43
CA LYS A 170 -26.95 8.61 -4.26
C LYS A 170 -27.99 8.10 -5.25
N LYS A 171 -27.57 7.53 -6.39
CA LYS A 171 -28.49 6.96 -7.39
C LYS A 171 -29.03 5.59 -6.98
N VAL A 172 -28.39 4.92 -6.02
CA VAL A 172 -28.79 3.59 -5.56
C VAL A 172 -29.43 3.73 -4.18
N ASP A 173 -30.68 3.32 -4.09
CA ASP A 173 -31.44 3.41 -2.84
C ASP A 173 -30.76 2.65 -1.69
N LEU A 174 -30.75 3.28 -0.51
CA LEU A 174 -30.16 2.76 0.73
C LEU A 174 -28.66 2.42 0.68
N MET A 175 -27.96 2.68 -0.43
CA MET A 175 -26.54 2.34 -0.58
C MET A 175 -25.64 3.09 0.41
N LYS A 176 -26.00 4.33 0.75
CA LYS A 176 -25.30 5.13 1.76
C LYS A 176 -25.35 4.46 3.15
N GLU A 177 -26.50 3.92 3.52
CA GLU A 177 -26.70 3.23 4.81
C GLU A 177 -25.98 1.89 4.82
N TYR A 178 -26.08 1.14 3.72
CA TYR A 178 -25.36 -0.11 3.54
C TYR A 178 -23.84 0.05 3.67
N LEU A 179 -23.25 1.08 3.06
CA LEU A 179 -21.81 1.37 3.15
C LEU A 179 -21.36 1.88 4.52
N LYS A 180 -22.26 2.55 5.26
CA LYS A 180 -21.99 3.05 6.63
C LYS A 180 -21.97 1.91 7.65
N ASP A 181 -22.87 0.95 7.48
CA ASP A 181 -23.00 -0.19 8.37
C ASP A 181 -21.78 -1.12 8.31
N THR A 182 -21.50 -1.81 9.42
CA THR A 182 -20.33 -2.69 9.57
C THR A 182 -20.78 -4.14 9.48
N PHE A 183 -20.14 -4.91 8.62
CA PHE A 183 -20.41 -6.34 8.51
C PHE A 183 -19.96 -7.07 9.78
N VAL A 184 -20.90 -7.78 10.40
CA VAL A 184 -20.69 -8.65 11.54
C VAL A 184 -21.44 -9.95 11.27
N LEU A 185 -20.87 -11.08 11.70
CA LEU A 185 -21.56 -12.36 11.65
C LEU A 185 -22.47 -12.49 12.88
N PRO A 186 -23.81 -12.58 12.70
CA PRO A 186 -24.71 -12.84 13.80
C PRO A 186 -24.48 -14.24 14.37
N LYS A 187 -24.75 -14.39 15.67
CA LYS A 187 -24.60 -15.68 16.36
C LYS A 187 -25.49 -16.73 15.69
N GLY A 188 -24.90 -17.88 15.35
CA GLY A 188 -25.62 -19.03 14.80
C GLY A 188 -25.77 -19.06 13.28
N VAL A 189 -25.29 -18.04 12.54
CA VAL A 189 -25.31 -18.07 11.06
C VAL A 189 -23.97 -18.56 10.52
N PRO A 190 -23.91 -19.73 9.86
CA PRO A 190 -22.68 -20.25 9.29
C PRO A 190 -22.31 -19.52 7.99
N VAL A 191 -21.02 -19.20 7.83
CA VAL A 191 -20.51 -18.39 6.71
C VAL A 191 -20.79 -19.03 5.34
N HIS A 192 -20.75 -20.37 5.25
CA HIS A 192 -20.99 -21.09 3.99
C HIS A 192 -22.45 -21.02 3.51
N ALA A 193 -23.39 -20.67 4.39
CA ALA A 193 -24.80 -20.47 4.04
C ALA A 193 -25.10 -19.04 3.58
N ILE A 194 -24.20 -18.09 3.85
CA ILE A 194 -24.36 -16.69 3.48
C ILE A 194 -24.02 -16.52 2.00
N LYS A 195 -24.90 -15.84 1.27
CA LYS A 195 -24.62 -15.35 -0.08
C LYS A 195 -24.13 -13.92 0.02
N PHE A 196 -22.94 -13.67 -0.51
CA PHE A 196 -22.31 -12.36 -0.53
C PHE A 196 -22.62 -11.65 -1.84
#